data_AF-A0A4P2QTJ5-F1
#
_entry.id   AF-A0A4P2QTJ5-F1
#
_cell.length_a   1.000
_cell.length_b   1.000
_cell.length_c   1.000
_cell.angle_alpha   90.00
_cell.angle_beta   90.00
_cell.angle_gamma   90.00
#
_symmetry.space_group_name_H-M   'P 1'
#
loop_
_entity.id
_entity.type
_entity.pdbx_description
1 polymer ?
#
loop_
_entity_poly.entity_id
_entity_poly.type
_entity_poly.pdbx_seq_one_letter_code
_entity_poly.pdbx_strand_id
1 'polypeptide(L)'
;MRTPEEEPDAPPALPPAEPAGEAPPRRARRRLVLRSRRRDRVDSVNTSSRLLREQLWTLALLALLVLLLLVALTATARAPVQQWPAWGVRTLLGVFSFGALGATFSAARSLKGSSLRARAHAQVSDARVTLSRAVLGALPGLAAYAFLQSRVLNLGDADNSKAFAIAFIAGFSERLVLKVAETFAGEQKAR
;
A
#
# COMPACT_ATOMS: atom_id res chain seq x y z
N MET A 1 -4.63 54.09 62.66
CA MET A 1 -5.07 52.73 62.28
C MET A 1 -3.86 51.99 61.76
N ARG A 2 -3.30 51.06 62.56
CA ARG A 2 -2.17 50.20 62.20
C ARG A 2 -2.73 48.85 61.77
N THR A 3 -2.40 48.40 60.57
CA THR A 3 -2.73 47.08 60.05
C THR A 3 -1.77 46.04 60.65
N PRO A 4 -2.26 44.84 61.03
CA PRO A 4 -1.49 43.82 61.71
C PRO A 4 -0.50 43.12 60.78
N GLU A 5 0.65 42.73 61.35
CA GLU A 5 1.75 42.03 60.70
C GLU A 5 1.34 40.63 60.25
N GLU A 6 1.71 40.30 59.01
CA GLU A 6 1.46 39.03 58.35
C GLU A 6 2.47 37.99 58.85
N GLU A 7 1.97 37.03 59.62
CA GLU A 7 2.73 35.92 60.22
C GLU A 7 3.19 34.95 59.11
N PRO A 8 4.49 34.60 59.01
CA PRO A 8 5.02 33.82 57.90
C PRO A 8 4.50 32.38 57.96
N ASP A 9 3.76 32.02 56.91
CA ASP A 9 3.14 30.73 56.65
C ASP A 9 4.15 29.58 56.83
N ALA A 10 3.91 28.72 57.82
CA ALA A 10 4.78 27.62 58.15
C ALA A 10 4.84 26.62 56.97
N PRO A 11 6.03 26.12 56.59
CA PRO A 11 6.14 25.21 55.47
C PRO A 11 5.28 23.95 55.71
N PRO A 12 4.53 23.48 54.69
CA PRO A 12 3.63 22.35 54.84
C PRO A 12 4.38 21.14 55.36
N ALA A 13 3.85 20.55 56.43
CA ALA A 13 4.40 19.36 57.07
C ALA A 13 4.69 18.28 56.02
N LEU A 14 5.94 17.83 55.96
CA LEU A 14 6.36 16.78 55.05
C LEU A 14 5.47 15.55 55.27
N PRO A 15 4.92 14.94 54.21
CA PRO A 15 4.11 13.74 54.34
C PRO A 15 4.91 12.66 55.08
N PRO A 16 4.27 11.87 55.96
CA PRO A 16 4.93 10.83 56.72
C PRO A 16 5.69 9.90 55.77
N ALA A 17 6.97 9.67 56.08
CA ALA A 17 7.85 8.82 55.29
C ALA A 17 7.15 7.47 55.04
N GLU A 18 6.87 7.17 53.77
CA GLU A 18 6.33 5.87 53.37
C GLU A 18 7.25 4.79 53.96
N PRO A 19 6.70 3.79 54.68
CA PRO A 19 7.50 2.70 55.20
C PRO A 19 8.24 2.07 54.03
N ALA A 20 9.55 1.87 54.19
CA ALA A 20 10.45 1.32 53.19
C ALA A 20 10.00 -0.09 52.77
N GLY A 21 8.99 -0.15 51.90
CA GLY A 21 8.46 -1.37 51.34
C GLY A 21 9.57 -2.02 50.52
N GLU A 22 9.92 -3.25 50.88
CA GLU A 22 10.90 -4.07 50.19
C GLU A 22 10.76 -3.92 48.68
N ALA A 23 11.72 -3.22 48.07
CA ALA A 23 11.70 -2.97 46.64
C ALA A 23 11.60 -4.33 45.93
N PRO A 24 10.60 -4.54 45.05
CA PRO A 24 10.38 -5.84 44.43
C PRO A 24 11.69 -6.29 43.77
N PRO A 25 12.13 -7.54 44.02
CA PRO A 25 13.46 -7.98 43.61
C PRO A 25 13.62 -7.72 42.11
N ARG A 26 14.74 -7.13 41.70
CA ARG A 26 15.00 -6.69 40.30
C ARG A 26 14.66 -7.77 39.24
N ARG A 27 14.65 -9.04 39.63
CA ARG A 27 14.21 -10.20 38.84
C ARG A 27 12.71 -10.19 38.49
N ALA A 28 11.84 -9.76 39.39
CA ALA A 28 10.39 -9.66 39.17
C ALA A 28 10.04 -8.59 38.12
N ARG A 29 10.66 -7.41 38.20
CA ARG A 29 10.49 -6.34 37.20
C ARG A 29 10.92 -6.78 35.80
N ARG A 30 12.07 -7.47 35.65
CA ARG A 30 12.51 -8.00 34.35
C ARG A 30 11.52 -9.00 33.75
N ARG A 31 10.92 -9.88 34.56
CA ARG A 31 9.93 -10.85 34.08
C ARG A 31 8.65 -10.17 33.60
N LEU A 32 8.20 -9.11 34.28
CA LEU A 32 7.03 -8.34 33.86
C LEU A 32 7.26 -7.65 32.51
N VAL A 33 8.42 -7.01 32.32
CA VAL A 33 8.77 -6.34 31.05
C VAL A 33 8.89 -7.33 29.89
N LEU A 34 9.43 -8.53 30.13
CA LEU A 34 9.50 -9.56 29.09
C LEU A 34 8.11 -10.12 28.75
N ARG A 35 7.22 -10.25 29.74
CA ARG A 35 5.83 -10.68 29.51
C ARG A 35 5.03 -9.63 28.73
N SER A 36 5.17 -8.34 29.02
CA SER A 36 4.49 -7.28 28.25
C SER A 36 4.98 -7.28 26.80
N ARG A 37 6.30 -7.30 26.56
CA ARG A 37 6.85 -7.38 25.21
C ARG A 37 6.38 -8.60 24.42
N ARG A 38 6.23 -9.75 25.07
CA ARG A 38 5.73 -10.97 24.41
C ARG A 38 4.26 -10.83 24.03
N ARG A 39 3.44 -10.22 24.90
CA ARG A 39 2.01 -9.97 24.65
C ARG A 39 1.83 -8.99 23.48
N ASP A 40 2.53 -7.86 23.52
CA ASP A 40 2.49 -6.83 22.46
C ASP A 40 2.90 -7.43 21.10
N ARG A 41 3.87 -8.35 21.11
CA ARG A 41 4.31 -9.04 19.90
C ARG A 41 3.20 -9.93 19.32
N VAL A 42 2.49 -10.69 20.14
CA VAL A 42 1.40 -11.57 19.68
C VAL A 42 0.24 -10.74 19.12
N ASP A 43 -0.14 -9.67 19.82
CA ASP A 43 -1.24 -8.80 19.40
C ASP A 43 -0.89 -8.05 18.09
N SER A 44 0.36 -7.64 17.91
CA SER A 44 0.85 -7.04 16.66
C SER A 44 0.81 -8.01 15.47
N VAL A 45 1.01 -9.31 15.69
CA VAL A 45 0.96 -10.33 14.62
C VAL A 45 -0.47 -10.57 14.19
N ASN A 46 -1.40 -10.67 15.14
CA ASN A 46 -2.80 -10.93 14.87
C ASN A 46 -3.52 -9.75 14.20
N THR A 47 -3.17 -8.53 14.57
CA THR A 47 -3.73 -7.31 13.95
C THR A 47 -3.21 -7.11 12.52
N SER A 48 -1.91 -7.35 12.28
CA SER A 48 -1.32 -7.23 10.93
C SER A 48 -1.96 -8.19 9.93
N SER A 49 -2.21 -9.44 10.32
CA SER A 49 -2.79 -10.45 9.42
C SER A 49 -4.22 -10.13 9.01
N ARG A 50 -5.00 -9.50 9.90
CA ARG A 50 -6.37 -9.03 9.60
C ARG A 50 -6.37 -7.91 8.55
N LEU A 51 -5.54 -6.88 8.75
CA LEU A 51 -5.41 -5.75 7.82
C LEU A 51 -4.94 -6.20 6.43
N LEU A 52 -3.94 -7.08 6.37
CA LEU A 52 -3.46 -7.67 5.12
C LEU A 52 -4.56 -8.42 4.37
N ARG A 53 -5.39 -9.18 5.11
CA ARG A 53 -6.51 -9.93 4.53
C ARG A 53 -7.57 -9.00 3.98
N GLU A 54 -7.91 -7.93 4.70
CA GLU A 54 -8.87 -6.92 4.23
C GLU A 54 -8.37 -6.22 2.96
N GLN A 55 -7.10 -5.78 2.92
CA GLN A 55 -6.52 -5.14 1.73
C GLN A 55 -6.47 -6.09 0.52
N LEU A 56 -6.11 -7.36 0.74
CA LEU A 56 -6.13 -8.39 -0.31
C LEU A 56 -7.55 -8.64 -0.81
N TRP A 57 -8.54 -8.61 0.07
CA TRP A 57 -9.95 -8.77 -0.32
C TRP A 57 -10.41 -7.60 -1.19
N THR A 58 -10.07 -6.36 -0.84
CA THR A 58 -10.39 -5.18 -1.66
C THR A 58 -9.73 -5.26 -3.04
N LEU A 59 -8.46 -5.66 -3.12
CA LEU A 59 -7.77 -5.87 -4.40
C LEU A 59 -8.39 -7.00 -5.22
N ALA A 60 -8.79 -8.11 -4.58
CA ALA A 60 -9.45 -9.22 -5.24
C ALA A 60 -10.82 -8.81 -5.80
N LEU A 61 -11.61 -8.04 -5.05
CA LEU A 61 -12.88 -7.48 -5.52
C LEU A 61 -12.67 -6.53 -6.71
N LEU A 62 -11.65 -5.67 -6.65
CA LEU A 62 -11.32 -4.77 -7.75
C LEU A 62 -10.89 -5.55 -9.01
N ALA A 63 -10.04 -6.57 -8.85
CA ALA A 63 -9.62 -7.43 -9.96
C ALA A 63 -10.81 -8.19 -10.57
N LEU A 64 -11.72 -8.71 -9.73
CA LEU A 64 -12.94 -9.36 -10.17
C LEU A 64 -13.85 -8.39 -10.95
N LEU A 65 -14.02 -7.17 -10.47
CA LEU A 65 -14.80 -6.13 -11.14
C LEU A 65 -14.22 -5.78 -12.52
N VAL A 66 -12.90 -5.61 -12.62
CA VAL A 66 -12.22 -5.37 -13.90
C VAL A 66 -12.37 -6.56 -14.84
N LEU A 67 -12.28 -7.79 -14.33
CA LEU A 67 -12.48 -9.00 -15.12
C LEU A 67 -13.93 -9.09 -15.65
N LEU A 68 -14.93 -8.80 -14.82
CA LEU A 68 -16.33 -8.78 -15.24
C LEU A 68 -16.59 -7.71 -16.31
N LEU A 69 -16.00 -6.52 -16.17
CA LEU A 69 -16.06 -5.48 -17.18
C LEU A 69 -15.46 -5.96 -18.51
N LEU A 70 -14.34 -6.66 -18.46
CA LEU A 70 -13.67 -7.20 -19.65
C LEU A 70 -14.51 -8.28 -20.33
N VAL A 71 -15.08 -9.20 -19.55
CA VAL A 71 -16.02 -10.22 -20.05
C VAL A 71 -17.24 -9.55 -20.71
N ALA A 72 -17.84 -8.55 -20.06
CA ALA A 72 -18.98 -7.82 -20.61
C ALA A 72 -18.63 -7.08 -21.93
N LEU A 73 -17.46 -6.45 -22.00
CA LEU A 73 -16.94 -5.83 -23.23
C LEU A 73 -16.78 -6.84 -24.36
N THR A 74 -16.22 -8.02 -24.07
CA THR A 74 -16.04 -9.06 -25.08
C THR A 74 -17.34 -9.76 -25.47
N ALA A 75 -18.27 -9.97 -24.53
CA ALA A 75 -19.54 -10.65 -24.78
C ALA A 75 -20.51 -9.80 -25.61
N THR A 76 -20.44 -8.47 -25.48
CA THR A 76 -21.27 -7.53 -26.27
C THR A 76 -20.67 -7.20 -27.64
N ALA A 77 -19.40 -7.54 -27.87
CA ALA A 77 -18.74 -7.33 -29.15
C ALA A 77 -19.07 -8.47 -30.12
N ARG A 78 -19.79 -8.14 -31.21
CA ARG A 78 -20.05 -9.09 -32.30
C ARG A 78 -18.81 -9.43 -33.14
N ALA A 79 -17.79 -8.58 -33.09
CA ALA A 79 -16.57 -8.73 -33.87
C ALA A 79 -15.41 -9.21 -32.98
N PRO A 80 -14.53 -10.08 -33.49
CA PRO A 80 -13.34 -10.52 -32.77
C PRO A 80 -12.43 -9.33 -32.44
N VAL A 81 -11.69 -9.44 -31.34
CA VAL A 81 -10.84 -8.37 -30.79
C VAL A 81 -9.85 -7.83 -31.83
N GLN A 82 -9.36 -8.69 -32.72
CA GLN A 82 -8.40 -8.33 -33.76
C GLN A 82 -8.96 -7.33 -34.79
N GLN A 83 -10.28 -7.29 -34.96
CA GLN A 83 -10.95 -6.39 -35.91
C GLN A 83 -11.38 -5.07 -35.27
N TRP A 84 -11.10 -4.85 -33.99
CA TRP A 84 -11.49 -3.62 -33.33
C TRP A 84 -10.63 -2.46 -33.84
N PRO A 85 -11.23 -1.27 -34.09
CA PRO A 85 -10.46 -0.09 -34.46
C PRO A 85 -9.42 0.23 -33.38
N ALA A 86 -8.18 0.56 -33.78
CA ALA A 86 -7.10 0.86 -32.84
C ALA A 86 -7.52 1.94 -31.82
N TRP A 87 -8.05 3.06 -32.30
CA TRP A 87 -8.54 4.15 -31.45
C TRP A 87 -10.01 4.02 -31.04
N GLY A 88 -10.60 2.84 -31.18
CA GLY A 88 -11.97 2.58 -30.76
C GLY A 88 -12.09 2.61 -29.24
N VAL A 89 -13.20 3.15 -28.72
CA VAL A 89 -13.50 3.19 -27.28
C VAL A 89 -13.39 1.80 -26.63
N ARG A 90 -13.77 0.74 -27.35
CA ARG A 90 -13.65 -0.65 -26.89
C ARG A 90 -12.19 -1.09 -26.70
N THR A 91 -11.32 -0.74 -27.64
CA THR A 91 -9.89 -1.06 -27.58
C THR A 91 -9.23 -0.32 -26.42
N LEU A 92 -9.54 0.97 -26.25
CA LEU A 92 -9.04 1.78 -25.13
C LEU A 92 -9.51 1.22 -23.78
N LEU A 93 -10.79 0.85 -23.66
CA LEU A 93 -11.32 0.20 -22.46
C LEU A 93 -10.66 -1.17 -22.19
N GLY A 94 -10.39 -1.95 -23.24
CA GLY A 94 -9.67 -3.22 -23.15
C GLY A 94 -8.24 -3.02 -22.63
N VAL A 95 -7.47 -2.13 -23.27
CA VAL A 95 -6.10 -1.75 -22.84
C VAL A 95 -6.10 -1.27 -21.39
N PHE A 96 -7.01 -0.37 -21.04
CA PHE A 96 -7.14 0.14 -19.68
C PHE A 96 -7.43 -0.98 -18.68
N SER A 97 -8.36 -1.88 -19.01
CA SER A 97 -8.74 -3.00 -18.15
C SER A 97 -7.58 -3.98 -17.96
N PHE A 98 -6.86 -4.34 -19.02
CA PHE A 98 -5.67 -5.19 -18.91
C PHE A 98 -4.55 -4.53 -18.10
N GLY A 99 -4.33 -3.22 -18.28
CA GLY A 99 -3.38 -2.44 -17.48
C GLY A 99 -3.75 -2.42 -16.00
N ALA A 100 -5.01 -2.15 -15.67
CA ALA A 100 -5.53 -2.19 -14.30
C ALA A 100 -5.39 -3.59 -13.68
N LEU A 101 -5.63 -4.64 -14.47
CA LEU A 101 -5.45 -6.04 -14.04
C LEU A 101 -3.98 -6.32 -13.73
N GLY A 102 -3.03 -5.89 -14.58
CA GLY A 102 -1.60 -5.96 -14.29
C GLY A 102 -1.21 -5.23 -12.99
N ALA A 103 -1.73 -4.02 -12.80
CA ALA A 103 -1.48 -3.20 -11.62
C ALA A 103 -2.01 -3.85 -10.33
N THR A 104 -3.21 -4.44 -10.35
CA THR A 104 -3.79 -5.17 -9.21
C THR A 104 -2.95 -6.39 -8.82
N PHE A 105 -2.47 -7.19 -9.79
CA PHE A 105 -1.56 -8.31 -9.51
C PHE A 105 -0.23 -7.83 -8.91
N SER A 106 0.33 -6.73 -9.43
CA SER A 106 1.54 -6.11 -8.90
C SER A 106 1.36 -5.63 -7.46
N ALA A 107 0.23 -4.99 -7.16
CA ALA A 107 -0.15 -4.57 -5.81
C ALA A 107 -0.30 -5.77 -4.87
N ALA A 108 -1.01 -6.83 -5.27
CA ALA A 108 -1.18 -8.04 -4.47
C ALA A 108 0.16 -8.73 -4.15
N ARG A 109 1.08 -8.81 -5.13
CA ARG A 109 2.43 -9.35 -4.93
C ARG A 109 3.23 -8.52 -3.93
N SER A 110 3.10 -7.19 -3.99
CA SER A 110 3.83 -6.29 -3.09
C SER A 110 3.41 -6.42 -1.62
N LEU A 111 2.13 -6.69 -1.37
CA LEU A 111 1.62 -6.88 -0.01
C LEU A 111 2.27 -8.09 0.66
N LYS A 112 2.44 -9.20 -0.09
CA LYS A 112 3.10 -10.42 0.40
C LYS A 112 4.55 -10.19 0.85
N GLY A 113 5.28 -9.29 0.18
CA GLY A 113 6.70 -9.02 0.49
C GLY A 113 6.93 -7.99 1.60
N SER A 114 5.92 -7.19 1.96
CA SER A 114 6.08 -6.04 2.86
C SER A 114 6.02 -6.38 4.37
N SER A 115 5.69 -7.63 4.73
CA SER A 115 5.33 -8.06 6.08
C SER A 115 6.41 -7.89 7.16
N LEU A 116 7.67 -7.64 6.78
CA LEU A 116 8.78 -7.45 7.73
C LEU A 116 9.24 -6.00 7.93
N ARG A 117 9.09 -5.13 6.92
CA ARG A 117 9.52 -3.70 7.00
C ARG A 117 8.37 -2.71 7.22
N ALA A 118 7.13 -3.08 6.87
CA ALA A 118 6.00 -2.14 6.84
C ALA A 118 5.35 -1.85 8.21
N ARG A 119 5.69 -2.59 9.29
CA ARG A 119 5.12 -2.37 10.63
C ARG A 119 5.33 -0.97 11.20
N ALA A 120 6.31 -0.20 10.72
CA ALA A 120 6.61 1.14 11.21
C ALA A 120 5.82 2.27 10.50
N HIS A 121 5.27 2.03 9.31
CA HIS A 121 4.58 3.07 8.51
C HIS A 121 3.10 2.74 8.20
N ALA A 122 2.59 1.58 8.62
CA ALA A 122 1.30 1.03 8.20
C ALA A 122 0.03 1.72 8.74
N GLN A 123 0.13 2.72 9.62
CA GLN A 123 -1.07 3.33 10.23
C GLN A 123 -1.64 4.55 9.49
N VAL A 124 -0.98 5.11 8.47
CA VAL A 124 -1.42 6.37 7.84
C VAL A 124 -1.74 6.23 6.35
N SER A 125 -1.44 5.09 5.72
CA SER A 125 -1.71 4.87 4.30
C SER A 125 -3.12 4.33 4.09
N ASP A 126 -4.05 5.26 4.19
CA ASP A 126 -5.48 5.19 3.88
C ASP A 126 -5.81 4.33 2.64
N ALA A 127 -6.92 3.60 2.66
CA ALA A 127 -7.38 2.77 1.53
C ALA A 127 -7.46 3.55 0.20
N ARG A 128 -7.64 4.87 0.30
CA ARG A 128 -7.58 5.85 -0.80
C ARG A 128 -6.24 5.84 -1.55
N VAL A 129 -5.11 5.64 -0.87
CA VAL A 129 -3.79 5.57 -1.52
C VAL A 129 -3.68 4.29 -2.36
N THR A 130 -4.22 3.19 -1.86
CA THR A 130 -4.24 1.92 -2.61
C THR A 130 -5.14 2.02 -3.84
N LEU A 131 -6.31 2.65 -3.70
CA LEU A 131 -7.25 2.87 -4.81
C LEU A 131 -6.68 3.80 -5.88
N SER A 132 -6.17 4.97 -5.47
CA SER A 132 -5.53 5.92 -6.40
C SER A 132 -4.36 5.27 -7.12
N ARG A 133 -3.54 4.48 -6.41
CA ARG A 133 -2.43 3.76 -7.03
C ARG A 133 -2.90 2.68 -8.03
N ALA A 134 -3.99 1.97 -7.75
CA ALA A 134 -4.56 1.01 -8.71
C ALA A 134 -5.10 1.69 -9.98
N VAL A 135 -5.75 2.86 -9.83
CA VAL A 135 -6.26 3.64 -10.97
C VAL A 135 -5.10 4.25 -11.78
N LEU A 136 -4.09 4.80 -11.10
CA LEU A 136 -2.90 5.34 -11.75
C LEU A 136 -2.12 4.26 -12.50
N GLY A 137 -2.10 3.02 -12.00
CA GLY A 137 -1.45 1.89 -12.66
C GLY A 137 -2.05 1.48 -14.02
N ALA A 138 -3.26 1.95 -14.34
CA ALA A 138 -3.83 1.78 -15.68
C ALA A 138 -3.28 2.78 -16.72
N LEU A 139 -2.76 3.93 -16.28
CA LEU A 139 -2.18 4.96 -17.17
C LEU A 139 -0.92 4.48 -17.90
N PRO A 140 0.04 3.77 -17.27
CA PRO A 140 1.16 3.15 -17.98
C PRO A 140 0.73 2.21 -19.11
N GLY A 141 -0.38 1.48 -18.95
CA GLY A 141 -0.93 0.63 -20.00
C GLY A 141 -1.37 1.42 -21.23
N LEU A 142 -2.07 2.54 -21.00
CA LEU A 142 -2.45 3.49 -22.06
C LEU A 142 -1.23 4.15 -22.72
N ALA A 143 -0.23 4.56 -21.93
CA ALA A 143 1.00 5.15 -22.46
C ALA A 143 1.78 4.14 -23.32
N ALA A 144 1.92 2.89 -22.86
CA ALA A 144 2.55 1.82 -23.61
C ALA A 144 1.79 1.52 -24.92
N TYR A 145 0.46 1.57 -24.88
CA TYR A 145 -0.37 1.44 -26.08
C TYR A 145 -0.15 2.58 -27.07
N ALA A 146 -0.11 3.83 -26.59
CA ALA A 146 0.18 4.99 -27.43
C ALA A 146 1.58 4.89 -28.06
N PHE A 147 2.58 4.42 -27.33
CA PHE A 147 3.93 4.19 -27.87
C PHE A 147 3.96 3.08 -28.92
N LEU A 148 3.22 1.99 -28.71
CA LEU A 148 3.07 0.93 -29.70
C LEU A 148 2.45 1.46 -31.00
N GLN A 149 1.37 2.24 -30.87
CA GLN A 149 0.65 2.79 -32.02
C GLN A 149 1.47 3.85 -32.78
N SER A 150 2.31 4.61 -32.07
CA SER A 150 3.24 5.58 -32.67
C SER A 150 4.40 4.93 -33.43
N ARG A 151 4.51 3.58 -33.42
CA ARG A 151 5.62 2.80 -33.97
C ARG A 151 6.99 3.13 -33.36
N VAL A 152 7.03 3.82 -32.22
CA VAL A 152 8.26 4.00 -31.44
C VAL A 152 8.78 2.64 -30.94
N LEU A 153 7.86 1.74 -30.56
CA LEU A 153 8.15 0.33 -30.32
C LEU A 153 7.76 -0.50 -31.55
N ASN A 154 8.74 -0.82 -32.39
CA ASN A 154 8.50 -1.60 -33.61
C ASN A 154 8.54 -3.12 -33.30
N LEU A 155 7.42 -3.65 -32.79
CA LEU A 155 7.24 -5.06 -32.42
C LEU A 155 6.59 -5.92 -33.54
N GLY A 156 6.72 -5.46 -34.79
CA GLY A 156 6.07 -6.06 -35.96
C GLY A 156 4.58 -5.72 -36.04
N ASP A 157 3.79 -6.59 -36.67
CA ASP A 157 2.35 -6.36 -36.83
C ASP A 157 1.66 -6.17 -35.47
N ALA A 158 1.13 -4.96 -35.28
CA ALA A 158 0.49 -4.50 -34.05
C ALA A 158 -0.93 -5.07 -33.97
N ASP A 159 -1.04 -6.35 -33.62
CA ASP A 159 -2.32 -6.95 -33.30
C ASP A 159 -2.80 -6.48 -31.91
N ASN A 160 -4.11 -6.30 -31.77
CA ASN A 160 -4.75 -5.87 -30.52
C ASN A 160 -4.44 -6.83 -29.36
N SER A 161 -4.23 -8.11 -29.65
CA SER A 161 -3.79 -9.11 -28.68
C SER A 161 -2.43 -8.74 -28.03
N LYS A 162 -1.47 -8.27 -28.84
CA LYS A 162 -0.16 -7.83 -28.35
C LYS A 162 -0.29 -6.54 -27.55
N ALA A 163 -1.12 -5.60 -28.02
CA ALA A 163 -1.42 -4.36 -27.31
C ALA A 163 -1.93 -4.62 -25.88
N PHE A 164 -2.86 -5.57 -25.72
CA PHE A 164 -3.39 -5.93 -24.41
C PHE A 164 -2.35 -6.60 -23.50
N ALA A 165 -1.53 -7.49 -24.05
CA ALA A 165 -0.43 -8.11 -23.31
C ALA A 165 0.60 -7.07 -22.83
N ILE A 166 0.97 -6.13 -23.70
CA ILE A 166 1.88 -5.03 -23.36
C ILE A 166 1.25 -4.12 -22.31
N ALA A 167 -0.04 -3.80 -22.42
CA ALA A 167 -0.74 -2.98 -21.43
C ALA A 167 -0.74 -3.65 -20.05
N PHE A 168 -0.99 -4.96 -19.99
CA PHE A 168 -0.90 -5.76 -18.77
C PHE A 168 0.51 -5.72 -18.17
N ILE A 169 1.54 -5.96 -18.98
CA ILE A 169 2.94 -5.94 -18.52
C ILE A 169 3.33 -4.54 -18.02
N ALA A 170 2.93 -3.49 -18.75
CA ALA A 170 3.19 -2.10 -18.37
C ALA A 170 2.54 -1.78 -17.02
N GLY A 171 1.26 -2.10 -16.86
CA GLY A 171 0.55 -1.94 -15.58
C GLY A 171 1.15 -2.77 -14.45
N PHE A 172 1.65 -3.97 -14.74
CA PHE A 172 2.36 -4.80 -13.76
C PHE A 172 3.73 -4.18 -13.35
N SER A 173 4.42 -3.56 -14.30
CA SER A 173 5.80 -3.06 -14.15
C SER A 173 5.94 -1.74 -13.39
N GLU A 174 4.86 -0.98 -13.18
CA GLU A 174 4.91 0.33 -12.48
C GLU A 174 5.75 0.26 -11.19
N ARG A 175 5.55 -0.78 -10.37
CA ARG A 175 6.32 -0.97 -9.13
C ARG A 175 7.77 -1.41 -9.34
N LEU A 176 8.08 -2.12 -10.41
CA LEU A 176 9.47 -2.42 -10.76
C LEU A 176 10.20 -1.12 -11.08
N VAL A 177 9.58 -0.27 -11.90
CA VAL A 177 10.15 1.03 -12.28
C VAL A 177 10.28 1.94 -11.06
N LEU A 178 9.24 2.07 -10.22
CA LEU A 178 9.28 2.89 -9.01
C LEU A 178 10.36 2.43 -8.02
N LYS A 179 10.49 1.12 -7.79
CA LYS A 179 11.56 0.58 -6.91
C LYS A 179 12.94 0.88 -7.45
N VAL A 180 13.13 0.75 -8.75
CA VAL A 180 14.42 1.04 -9.40
C VAL A 180 14.72 2.53 -9.30
N ALA A 181 13.75 3.41 -9.56
CA ALA A 181 13.90 4.85 -9.42
C ALA A 181 14.21 5.27 -7.96
N GLU A 182 13.52 4.70 -6.97
CA GLU A 182 13.81 4.94 -5.54
C GLU A 182 15.23 4.49 -5.16
N THR A 183 15.69 3.36 -5.70
CA THR A 183 17.04 2.84 -5.44
C THR A 183 18.10 3.81 -5.94
N PHE A 184 17.96 4.32 -7.18
CA PHE A 184 18.90 5.28 -7.75
C PHE A 184 18.82 6.67 -7.10
N ALA A 185 17.62 7.15 -6.77
CA ALA A 185 17.44 8.43 -6.10
C ALA A 185 18.00 8.42 -4.66
N GLY A 186 17.92 7.28 -3.95
CA GLY A 186 18.50 7.11 -2.62
C GLY A 186 20.04 7.12 -2.63
N GLU A 187 20.65 6.63 -3.71
CA GLU A 187 22.11 6.60 -3.88
C GLU A 187 22.70 8.01 -4.09
N GLN A 188 21.94 8.91 -4.72
CA GLN A 188 22.36 10.30 -4.94
C GLN A 188 22.36 11.16 -3.67
N LYS A 189 21.57 10.80 -2.65
CA LYS A 189 21.47 11.60 -1.41
C LYS A 189 22.54 11.25 -0.37
N ALA A 190 23.37 10.25 -0.64
CA ALA A 190 24.46 9.79 0.23
C ALA A 190 25.85 10.26 -0.22
N ARG A 191 25.93 11.13 -1.24
CA ARG A 191 27.14 11.85 -1.67
C ARG A 191 26.94 13.34 -1.45
#